data_AF-Q7YSK6-F1
#
_entry.id   AF-Q7YSK6-F1
#
_cell.length_a   1.000
_cell.length_b   1.000
_cell.length_c   1.000
_cell.angle_alpha   90.00
_cell.angle_beta   90.00
_cell.angle_gamma   90.00
#
_symmetry.space_group_name_H-M   'P 1'
#
loop_
_entity.id
_entity.type
_entity.pdbx_description
1 polymer ?
#
loop_
_entity_poly.entity_id
_entity_poly.type
_entity_poly.pdbx_seq_one_letter_code
_entity_poly.pdbx_strand_id
1 'polypeptide(L)'
;MSAAPQGLMSDLTKEAKLKSVETVEKNPLPTAEAISQERSQDVRERIGSFNKDELKKTDTSEKTVLPSIDDIGQEKKEVALKESISGFDKSNLKHSEVVEKNSLPPQEAVETEKKENEFRKSIEAFPKEGLKKTECAEKNTLPTKETIQAEKASS
;
A
#
# COMPACT_ATOMS: atom_id res chain seq x y z
N MET A 1 7.77 14.61 47.27
CA MET A 1 7.85 13.32 46.55
C MET A 1 8.90 12.46 47.24
N SER A 2 8.54 11.21 47.51
CA SER A 2 9.07 10.33 48.56
C SER A 2 10.58 10.07 48.47
N ALA A 3 11.29 10.28 49.58
CA ALA A 3 12.66 9.81 49.74
C ALA A 3 12.68 8.28 49.59
N ALA A 4 13.65 7.75 48.82
CA ALA A 4 13.86 6.31 48.70
C ALA A 4 14.12 5.70 50.10
N PRO A 5 13.56 4.52 50.42
CA PRO A 5 13.77 3.91 51.73
C PRO A 5 15.27 3.69 51.96
N GLN A 6 15.85 4.30 52.99
CA GLN A 6 17.28 4.22 53.31
C GLN A 6 17.76 2.77 53.54
N GLY A 7 16.85 1.83 53.77
CA GLY A 7 17.15 0.39 53.82
C GLY A 7 17.50 -0.23 52.47
N LEU A 8 16.91 0.22 51.36
CA LEU A 8 17.02 -0.46 50.06
C LEU A 8 18.44 -0.39 49.46
N MET A 9 19.13 0.75 49.60
CA MET A 9 20.53 0.89 49.20
C MET A 9 21.48 0.04 50.05
N SER A 10 21.15 -0.16 51.34
CA SER A 10 21.92 -1.03 52.23
C SER A 10 21.70 -2.52 51.91
N ASP A 11 20.53 -2.88 51.40
CA ASP A 11 20.23 -4.26 50.99
C ASP A 11 20.78 -4.60 49.59
N LEU A 12 20.94 -3.61 48.70
CA LEU A 12 21.61 -3.77 47.40
C LEU A 12 23.14 -3.92 47.50
N THR A 13 23.76 -3.36 48.54
CA THR A 13 25.22 -3.38 48.76
C THR A 13 25.69 -4.49 49.68
N LYS A 14 24.78 -5.17 50.39
CA LYS A 14 25.09 -6.46 51.04
C LYS A 14 25.34 -7.49 49.96
N GLU A 15 26.45 -8.21 50.05
CA GLU A 15 26.72 -9.36 49.18
C GLU A 15 25.52 -10.30 49.20
N ALA A 16 24.72 -10.28 48.13
CA ALA A 16 23.63 -11.21 47.97
C ALA A 16 24.25 -12.60 47.84
N LYS A 17 24.27 -13.35 48.94
CA LYS A 17 24.55 -14.79 48.95
C LYS A 17 23.38 -15.50 48.26
N LEU A 18 23.31 -15.32 46.94
CA LEU A 18 22.44 -16.13 46.10
C LEU A 18 22.92 -17.58 46.25
N LYS A 19 21.96 -18.48 46.47
CA LYS A 19 22.28 -19.91 46.49
C LYS A 19 22.84 -20.24 45.12
N SER A 20 24.04 -20.85 45.09
CA SER A 20 24.57 -21.43 43.86
C SER A 20 23.54 -22.42 43.33
N VAL A 21 23.03 -22.16 42.14
CA VAL A 21 22.13 -23.07 41.42
C VAL A 21 22.93 -23.65 40.27
N GLU A 22 22.96 -24.98 40.23
CA GLU A 22 23.59 -25.73 39.16
C GLU A 22 22.82 -25.47 37.85
N THR A 23 23.46 -24.82 36.89
CA THR A 23 22.87 -24.54 35.58
C THR A 23 22.92 -25.80 34.73
N VAL A 24 21.77 -26.44 34.50
CA VAL A 24 21.67 -27.59 33.59
C VAL A 24 21.56 -27.09 32.15
N GLU A 25 22.58 -27.41 31.34
CA GLU A 25 22.60 -27.13 29.90
C GLU A 25 21.39 -27.80 29.23
N LYS A 26 20.58 -27.01 28.52
CA LYS A 26 19.33 -27.48 27.91
C LYS A 26 19.54 -28.39 26.68
N ASN A 27 20.79 -28.57 26.25
CA ASN A 27 21.14 -29.40 25.10
C ASN A 27 22.48 -30.15 25.33
N PRO A 28 22.55 -31.02 26.36
CA PRO A 28 23.80 -31.65 26.76
C PRO A 28 24.38 -32.51 25.64
N LEU A 29 25.71 -32.49 25.51
CA LEU A 29 26.41 -33.39 24.60
C LEU A 29 26.12 -34.86 24.97
N PRO A 30 26.10 -35.78 23.99
CA PRO A 30 25.90 -37.19 24.26
C PRO A 30 26.93 -37.70 25.26
N THR A 31 26.48 -38.55 26.20
CA THR A 31 27.34 -39.09 27.25
C THR A 31 28.39 -40.05 26.67
N ALA A 32 29.53 -40.18 27.34
CA ALA A 32 30.58 -41.11 26.93
C ALA A 32 30.09 -42.57 26.83
N GLU A 33 29.11 -42.94 27.66
CA GLU A 33 28.45 -44.24 27.64
C GLU A 33 27.62 -44.43 26.36
N ALA A 34 26.82 -43.44 25.96
CA ALA A 34 26.06 -43.48 24.70
C ALA A 34 26.99 -43.63 23.49
N ILE A 35 28.10 -42.87 23.47
CA ILE A 35 29.13 -42.96 22.41
C ILE A 35 29.78 -44.36 22.40
N SER A 36 30.05 -44.93 23.57
CA SER A 36 30.68 -46.25 23.68
C SER A 36 29.75 -47.37 23.23
N GLN A 37 28.46 -47.27 23.55
CA GLN A 37 27.43 -48.22 23.12
C GLN A 37 27.27 -48.22 21.60
N GLU A 38 27.22 -47.06 20.96
CA GLU A 38 27.15 -46.94 19.49
C GLU A 38 28.42 -47.46 18.79
N ARG A 39 29.59 -47.31 19.42
CA ARG A 39 30.87 -47.82 18.90
C ARG A 39 31.15 -49.28 19.22
N SER A 40 30.26 -49.94 19.96
CA SER A 40 30.46 -51.32 20.37
C SER A 40 30.68 -52.23 19.15
N GLN A 41 31.54 -53.23 19.35
CA GLN A 41 31.92 -54.15 18.30
C GLN A 41 30.72 -54.99 17.82
N ASP A 42 29.81 -55.33 18.73
CA ASP A 42 28.55 -56.02 18.44
C ASP A 42 27.69 -55.28 17.40
N VAL A 43 27.51 -53.95 17.56
CA VAL A 43 26.76 -53.14 16.59
C VAL A 43 27.45 -53.15 15.23
N ARG A 44 28.79 -53.06 15.19
CA ARG A 44 29.56 -53.09 13.94
C ARG A 44 29.46 -54.43 13.23
N GLU A 45 29.57 -55.53 13.96
CA GLU A 45 29.47 -56.89 13.42
C GLU A 45 28.06 -57.18 12.90
N ARG A 46 27.03 -56.75 13.65
CA ARG A 46 25.63 -56.91 13.25
C ARG A 46 25.26 -56.09 12.01
N ILE A 47 25.83 -54.90 11.83
CA ILE A 47 25.69 -54.12 10.60
C ILE A 47 26.49 -54.77 9.45
N GLY A 48 27.71 -55.25 9.72
CA GLY A 48 28.56 -55.89 8.72
C GLY A 48 28.02 -57.22 8.20
N SER A 49 27.30 -57.97 9.04
CA SER A 49 26.63 -59.23 8.71
C SER A 49 25.15 -59.05 8.33
N PHE A 50 24.69 -57.81 8.19
CA PHE A 50 23.29 -57.52 7.89
C PHE A 50 22.86 -58.13 6.55
N ASN A 51 21.93 -59.08 6.60
CA ASN A 51 21.41 -59.75 5.42
C ASN A 51 20.39 -58.87 4.70
N LYS A 52 20.79 -58.29 3.56
CA LYS A 52 19.92 -57.44 2.75
C LYS A 52 18.77 -58.22 2.10
N ASP A 53 18.89 -59.54 1.96
CA ASP A 53 17.85 -60.38 1.36
C ASP A 53 16.63 -60.58 2.28
N GLU A 54 16.80 -60.33 3.58
CA GLU A 54 15.71 -60.33 4.58
C GLU A 54 14.91 -59.03 4.61
N LEU A 55 15.37 -57.99 3.90
CA LEU A 55 14.60 -56.76 3.75
C LEU A 55 13.32 -57.06 2.95
N LYS A 56 12.19 -56.55 3.45
CA LYS A 56 10.93 -56.60 2.70
C LYS A 56 11.12 -55.91 1.36
N LYS A 57 10.90 -56.66 0.28
CA LYS A 57 10.86 -56.10 -1.07
C LYS A 57 9.67 -55.13 -1.13
N THR A 58 9.96 -53.90 -1.54
CA THR A 58 8.94 -52.88 -1.80
C THR A 58 8.90 -52.65 -3.29
N ASP A 59 7.73 -52.83 -3.89
CA ASP A 59 7.54 -52.52 -5.31
C ASP A 59 7.56 -51.02 -5.52
N THR A 60 8.60 -50.52 -6.20
CA THR A 60 8.68 -49.13 -6.64
C THR A 60 8.01 -49.01 -8.01
N SER A 61 6.94 -48.21 -8.10
CA SER A 61 6.36 -47.85 -9.39
C SER A 61 6.88 -46.50 -9.86
N GLU A 62 7.48 -46.47 -11.04
CA GLU A 62 7.78 -45.22 -11.75
C GLU A 62 6.49 -44.77 -12.45
N LYS A 63 5.91 -43.64 -12.00
CA LYS A 63 4.74 -43.05 -12.65
C LYS A 63 5.18 -42.15 -13.81
N THR A 64 5.61 -42.76 -14.90
CA THR A 64 5.78 -42.05 -16.18
C THR A 64 4.40 -41.91 -16.82
N VAL A 65 3.69 -40.84 -16.50
CA VAL A 65 2.41 -40.53 -17.15
C VAL A 65 2.74 -39.93 -18.51
N LEU A 66 2.27 -40.58 -19.58
CA LEU A 66 2.36 -39.99 -20.91
C LEU A 66 1.49 -38.73 -20.97
N PRO A 67 1.91 -37.68 -21.71
CA PRO A 67 1.05 -36.54 -21.97
C PRO A 67 -0.31 -37.00 -22.49
N SER A 68 -1.37 -36.39 -21.99
CA SER A 68 -2.71 -36.67 -22.47
C SER A 68 -2.90 -36.16 -23.90
N ILE A 69 -3.94 -36.64 -24.58
CA ILE A 69 -4.34 -36.14 -25.90
C ILE A 69 -4.63 -34.63 -25.83
N ASP A 70 -5.17 -34.16 -24.70
CA ASP A 70 -5.46 -32.74 -24.48
C ASP A 70 -4.18 -31.93 -24.35
N ASP A 71 -3.17 -32.43 -23.64
CA ASP A 71 -1.87 -31.75 -23.50
C ASP A 71 -1.20 -31.54 -24.86
N ILE A 72 -1.18 -32.60 -25.69
CA ILE A 72 -0.65 -32.54 -27.05
C ILE A 72 -1.50 -31.60 -27.93
N GLY A 73 -2.81 -31.61 -27.75
CA GLY A 73 -3.74 -30.74 -28.46
C GLY A 73 -3.54 -29.26 -28.12
N GLN A 74 -3.27 -28.95 -26.85
CA GLN A 74 -2.96 -27.59 -26.39
C GLN A 74 -1.61 -27.12 -26.92
N GLU A 75 -0.57 -27.96 -26.83
CA GLU A 75 0.76 -27.62 -27.33
C GLU A 75 0.75 -27.31 -28.83
N LYS A 76 0.07 -28.12 -29.63
CA LYS A 76 -0.09 -27.86 -31.08
C LYS A 76 -0.78 -26.53 -31.37
N LYS A 77 -1.82 -26.18 -30.59
CA LYS A 77 -2.51 -24.88 -30.73
C LYS A 77 -1.60 -23.73 -30.35
N GLU A 78 -0.83 -23.86 -29.28
CA GLU A 78 0.11 -22.82 -28.84
C GLU A 78 1.21 -22.60 -29.88
N VAL A 79 1.80 -23.67 -30.41
CA VAL A 79 2.82 -23.59 -31.46
C VAL A 79 2.27 -22.90 -32.70
N ALA A 80 1.10 -23.33 -33.19
CA ALA A 80 0.46 -22.71 -34.35
C ALA A 80 0.16 -21.21 -34.13
N LEU A 81 -0.30 -20.83 -32.92
CA LEU A 81 -0.54 -19.44 -32.58
C LEU A 81 0.75 -18.62 -32.57
N LYS A 82 1.84 -19.15 -31.99
CA LYS A 82 3.14 -18.48 -31.95
C LYS A 82 3.71 -18.27 -33.35
N GLU A 83 3.62 -19.28 -34.20
CA GLU A 83 4.05 -19.18 -35.61
C GLU A 83 3.22 -18.13 -36.36
N SER A 84 1.90 -18.13 -36.18
CA SER A 84 1.01 -17.14 -36.81
C SER A 84 1.33 -15.71 -36.37
N ILE A 85 1.65 -15.49 -35.09
CA ILE A 85 1.98 -14.16 -34.57
C ILE A 85 3.38 -13.74 -35.05
N SER A 86 4.35 -14.66 -35.02
CA SER A 86 5.73 -14.39 -35.46
C SER A 86 5.80 -14.06 -36.95
N GLY A 87 5.03 -14.77 -37.77
CA GLY A 87 4.93 -14.53 -39.21
C GLY A 87 3.94 -13.43 -39.61
N PHE A 88 3.32 -12.73 -38.66
CA PHE A 88 2.33 -11.70 -38.97
C PHE A 88 3.00 -10.47 -39.62
N ASP A 89 2.76 -10.30 -40.91
CA ASP A 89 3.21 -9.12 -41.63
C ASP A 89 2.30 -7.91 -41.35
N LYS A 90 2.85 -6.96 -40.59
CA LYS A 90 2.21 -5.70 -40.22
C LYS A 90 1.84 -4.83 -41.41
N SER A 91 2.43 -5.03 -42.59
CA SER A 91 2.08 -4.31 -43.80
C SER A 91 0.63 -4.60 -44.26
N ASN A 92 0.07 -5.74 -43.85
CA ASN A 92 -1.33 -6.11 -44.12
C ASN A 92 -2.33 -5.39 -43.22
N LEU A 93 -1.88 -4.61 -42.21
CA LEU A 93 -2.78 -3.80 -41.40
C LEU A 93 -3.35 -2.67 -42.26
N LYS A 94 -4.68 -2.55 -42.26
CA LYS A 94 -5.36 -1.44 -42.92
C LYS A 94 -4.98 -0.14 -42.22
N HIS A 95 -4.71 0.90 -43.00
CA HIS A 95 -4.52 2.24 -42.46
C HIS A 95 -5.79 2.70 -41.75
N SER A 96 -5.61 3.25 -40.55
CA SER A 96 -6.68 3.90 -39.78
C SER A 96 -6.20 5.31 -39.46
N GLU A 97 -7.01 6.31 -39.84
CA GLU A 97 -6.75 7.70 -39.46
C GLU A 97 -6.99 7.86 -37.95
N VAL A 98 -5.96 8.30 -37.23
CA VAL A 98 -6.05 8.62 -35.80
C VAL A 98 -6.09 10.14 -35.66
N VAL A 99 -7.22 10.68 -35.22
CA VAL A 99 -7.36 12.12 -34.96
C VAL A 99 -7.03 12.39 -33.48
N GLU A 100 -5.79 12.79 -33.23
CA GLU A 100 -5.37 13.28 -31.92
C GLU A 100 -5.88 14.71 -31.71
N LYS A 101 -6.90 14.87 -30.86
CA LYS A 101 -7.52 16.18 -30.53
C LYS A 101 -6.66 16.94 -29.52
N ASN A 102 -5.44 17.33 -29.90
CA ASN A 102 -4.60 18.22 -29.10
C ASN A 102 -4.51 19.62 -29.72
N SER A 103 -5.66 20.18 -30.10
CA SER A 103 -5.72 21.54 -30.65
C SER A 103 -5.60 22.56 -29.52
N LEU A 104 -4.69 23.52 -29.66
CA LEU A 104 -4.63 24.69 -28.79
C LEU A 104 -5.97 25.44 -28.85
N PRO A 105 -6.39 26.09 -27.74
CA PRO A 105 -7.56 26.94 -27.76
C PRO A 105 -7.41 28.04 -28.81
N PRO A 106 -8.51 28.48 -29.47
CA PRO A 106 -8.46 29.56 -30.43
C PRO A 106 -8.01 30.87 -29.75
N GLN A 107 -7.38 31.75 -30.52
CA GLN A 107 -6.85 33.03 -30.01
C GLN A 107 -7.94 33.87 -29.30
N GLU A 108 -9.17 33.84 -29.81
CA GLU A 108 -10.32 34.52 -29.21
C GLU A 108 -10.62 34.05 -27.77
N ALA A 109 -10.49 32.75 -27.50
CA ALA A 109 -10.72 32.20 -26.16
C ALA A 109 -9.65 32.73 -25.18
N VAL A 110 -8.39 32.80 -25.62
CA VAL A 110 -7.27 33.33 -24.82
C VAL A 110 -7.44 34.83 -24.56
N GLU A 111 -7.85 35.59 -25.57
CA GLU A 111 -8.08 37.03 -25.43
C GLU A 111 -9.26 37.34 -24.51
N THR A 112 -10.33 36.56 -24.61
CA THR A 112 -11.50 36.70 -23.73
C THR A 112 -11.14 36.42 -22.27
N GLU A 113 -10.42 35.32 -22.01
CA GLU A 113 -9.95 34.98 -20.67
C GLU A 113 -9.01 36.03 -20.11
N LYS A 114 -8.09 36.56 -20.93
CA LYS A 114 -7.18 37.62 -20.54
C LYS A 114 -7.94 38.89 -20.13
N LYS A 115 -8.93 39.31 -20.92
CA LYS A 115 -9.77 40.47 -20.63
C LYS A 115 -10.58 40.30 -19.35
N GLU A 116 -11.15 39.11 -19.13
CA GLU A 116 -11.89 38.80 -17.89
C GLU A 116 -10.97 38.85 -16.66
N ASN A 117 -9.77 38.28 -16.76
CA ASN A 117 -8.78 38.34 -15.69
C ASN A 117 -8.32 39.76 -15.38
N GLU A 118 -8.08 40.59 -16.39
CA GLU A 118 -7.73 42.00 -16.21
C GLU A 118 -8.87 42.77 -15.54
N PHE A 119 -10.12 42.52 -15.96
CA PHE A 119 -11.30 43.13 -15.35
C PHE A 119 -11.45 42.76 -13.87
N ARG A 120 -11.36 41.46 -13.54
CA ARG A 120 -11.40 40.99 -12.15
C ARG A 120 -10.32 41.65 -11.29
N LYS A 121 -9.07 41.67 -11.79
CA LYS A 121 -7.95 42.33 -11.09
C LYS A 121 -8.20 43.82 -10.87
N SER A 122 -8.81 44.51 -11.83
CA SER A 122 -9.13 45.94 -11.69
C SER A 122 -10.14 46.21 -10.58
N ILE A 123 -11.13 45.32 -10.40
CA ILE A 123 -12.11 45.41 -9.32
C ILE A 123 -11.47 45.11 -7.98
N GLU A 124 -10.65 44.06 -7.89
CA GLU A 124 -9.95 43.68 -6.66
C GLU A 124 -8.97 44.77 -6.19
N ALA A 125 -8.26 45.40 -7.12
CA ALA A 125 -7.32 46.48 -6.84
C ALA A 125 -7.98 47.86 -6.68
N PHE A 126 -9.32 47.95 -6.81
CA PHE A 126 -10.00 49.24 -6.85
C PHE A 126 -9.90 49.98 -5.50
N PRO A 127 -9.29 51.19 -5.46
CA PRO A 127 -9.07 51.91 -4.21
C PRO A 127 -10.36 52.59 -3.75
N LYS A 128 -11.04 51.98 -2.78
CA LYS A 128 -12.29 52.52 -2.20
C LYS A 128 -12.10 53.89 -1.54
N GLU A 129 -10.91 54.19 -1.04
CA GLU A 129 -10.56 55.49 -0.46
C GLU A 129 -10.61 56.64 -1.47
N GLY A 130 -10.55 56.33 -2.78
CA GLY A 130 -10.70 57.31 -3.86
C GLY A 130 -12.16 57.67 -4.17
N LEU A 131 -13.15 57.04 -3.52
CA LEU A 131 -14.55 57.41 -3.72
C LEU A 131 -14.83 58.78 -3.11
N LYS A 132 -15.49 59.64 -3.91
CA LYS A 132 -16.01 60.91 -3.40
C LYS A 132 -17.09 60.63 -2.36
N LYS A 133 -16.94 61.20 -1.17
CA LYS A 133 -17.98 61.19 -0.15
C LYS A 133 -19.20 61.94 -0.69
N THR A 134 -20.35 61.29 -0.66
CA THR A 134 -21.63 61.90 -1.02
C THR A 134 -22.58 61.74 0.16
N GLU A 135 -23.33 62.79 0.47
CA GLU A 135 -24.34 62.75 1.51
C GLU A 135 -25.60 62.07 0.94
N CYS A 136 -25.94 60.89 1.48
CA CYS A 136 -27.17 60.21 1.13
C CYS A 136 -28.30 60.74 2.01
N ALA A 137 -29.21 61.53 1.43
CA ALA A 137 -30.44 61.93 2.10
C ALA A 137 -31.45 60.76 2.10
N GLU A 138 -31.41 59.94 3.15
CA GLU A 138 -32.43 58.92 3.38
C GLU A 138 -33.72 59.60 3.87
N LYS A 139 -34.64 59.86 2.94
CA LYS A 139 -35.96 60.47 3.26
C LYS A 139 -36.91 59.43 3.89
N ASN A 140 -36.57 58.95 5.07
CA ASN A 140 -37.48 58.22 5.95
C ASN A 140 -38.08 59.18 6.99
N THR A 141 -38.71 60.26 6.53
CA THR A 141 -39.49 61.13 7.45
C THR A 141 -40.86 60.51 7.66
N LEU A 142 -41.20 60.19 8.92
CA LEU A 142 -42.55 59.78 9.30
C LEU A 142 -43.55 60.87 8.86
N PRO A 143 -44.71 60.51 8.27
CA PRO A 143 -45.73 61.49 7.92
C PRO A 143 -46.14 62.32 9.14
N THR A 144 -46.21 63.64 8.98
CA THR A 144 -46.65 64.53 10.06
C THR A 144 -48.15 64.36 10.32
N LYS A 145 -48.62 64.65 11.54
CA LYS A 145 -50.05 64.56 11.89
C LYS A 145 -50.94 65.38 10.96
N GLU A 146 -50.46 66.53 10.48
CA GLU A 146 -51.18 67.37 9.50
C GLU A 146 -51.35 66.68 8.16
N THR A 147 -50.29 66.02 7.66
CA THR A 147 -50.35 65.25 6.41
C THR A 147 -51.37 64.12 6.53
N ILE A 148 -51.35 63.40 7.66
CA ILE A 148 -52.30 62.30 7.93
C ILE A 148 -53.75 62.81 8.03
N GLN A 149 -53.97 63.98 8.63
CA GLN A 149 -55.31 64.56 8.78
C GLN A 149 -55.85 65.10 7.44
N ALA A 150 -54.99 65.74 6.64
CA ALA A 150 -55.36 66.21 5.31
C ALA A 150 -55.77 65.05 4.40
N GLU A 151 -55.05 63.93 4.46
CA GLU A 151 -55.37 62.72 3.69
C GLU A 151 -56.67 62.07 4.17
N LYS A 152 -56.91 62.01 5.50
CA LYS A 152 -58.18 61.54 6.07
C LYS A 152 -59.39 62.42 5.72
N ALA A 153 -59.19 63.72 5.56
CA ALA A 153 -60.26 64.64 5.19
C ALA A 153 -60.57 64.63 3.68
N SER A 154 -59.62 64.13 2.88
CA SER A 154 -59.73 64.02 1.43
C SER A 154 -60.15 62.61 0.96
N SER A 155 -60.48 61.70 1.90
CA SER A 155 -60.99 60.35 1.65
C SER A 155 -62.39 60.17 2.22
#